data_AF-A0AAC9JEJ2-F1
#
_entry.id   AF-A0AAC9JEJ2-F1
#
_cell.length_a   1.000
_cell.length_b   1.000
_cell.length_c   1.000
_cell.angle_alpha   90.00
_cell.angle_beta   90.00
_cell.angle_gamma   90.00
#
_symmetry.space_group_name_H-M   'P 1'
#
loop_
_entity.id
_entity.type
_entity.pdbx_description
1 polymer ?
#
loop_
_entity_poly.entity_id
_entity_poly.type
_entity_poly.pdbx_seq_one_letter_code
_entity_poly.pdbx_strand_id
1 'polypeptide(L)'
;MPRVICHHKGKFNVFSTVCDAFLCDNALSLEELRSEYKDEVDGFTSASLEKQFERAIEMGVGLNGYNSLGELLAANRAGPSEEHLSVAECISRFLS
;
A
#
# COMPACT_ATOMS: atom_id res chain seq x y z
N MET A 1 1.80 13.69 1.20
CA MET A 1 2.86 12.87 0.59
C MET A 1 2.19 11.79 -0.25
N PRO A 2 2.67 11.43 -1.46
CA PRO A 2 2.04 10.37 -2.24
C PRO A 2 2.18 9.02 -1.52
N ARG A 3 1.03 8.47 -1.14
CA ARG A 3 0.87 7.19 -0.43
C ARG A 3 -0.03 6.30 -1.26
N VAL A 4 0.27 5.01 -1.26
CA VAL A 4 -0.41 4.02 -2.07
C VAL A 4 -0.86 2.88 -1.18
N ILE A 5 -2.17 2.65 -1.14
CA ILE A 5 -2.72 1.51 -0.43
C ILE A 5 -2.38 0.24 -1.21
N CYS A 6 -1.73 -0.70 -0.55
CA CYS A 6 -1.41 -2.03 -1.07
C CYS A 6 -2.27 -3.06 -0.36
N HIS A 7 -2.66 -4.11 -1.08
CA HIS A 7 -3.52 -5.16 -0.55
C HIS A 7 -3.13 -6.55 -1.07
N HIS A 8 -3.18 -7.53 -0.17
CA HIS A 8 -3.08 -8.94 -0.50
C HIS A 8 -3.97 -9.78 0.44
N LYS A 9 -4.95 -10.51 -0.08
CA LYS A 9 -5.78 -11.48 0.69
C LYS A 9 -6.37 -10.93 2.00
N GLY A 10 -6.90 -9.70 1.99
CA GLY A 10 -7.51 -9.03 3.15
C GLY A 10 -6.50 -8.35 4.08
N LYS A 11 -5.22 -8.38 3.74
CA LYS A 11 -4.12 -7.69 4.43
C LYS A 11 -3.76 -6.44 3.67
N PHE A 12 -3.59 -5.34 4.38
CA PHE A 12 -3.31 -4.03 3.81
C PHE A 12 -2.02 -3.46 4.35
N ASN A 13 -1.37 -2.59 3.58
CA ASN A 13 -0.28 -1.77 4.06
C ASN A 13 -0.22 -0.50 3.19
N VAL A 14 0.53 0.50 3.63
CA VAL A 14 0.69 1.77 2.93
C VAL A 14 2.11 1.87 2.40
N PHE A 15 2.25 2.06 1.11
CA PHE A 15 3.52 2.28 0.44
C PHE A 15 3.73 3.77 0.17
N SER A 16 4.88 4.31 0.54
CA SER A 16 5.27 5.68 0.20
C SER A 16 6.14 5.65 -1.04
N THR A 17 5.70 6.29 -2.12
CA THR A 17 6.51 6.43 -3.34
C THR A 17 7.61 7.49 -3.19
N VAL A 18 7.67 8.22 -2.06
CA VAL A 18 8.74 9.19 -1.77
C VAL A 18 9.97 8.47 -1.23
N CYS A 19 9.74 7.59 -0.26
CA CYS A 19 10.81 6.82 0.39
C CYS A 19 10.98 5.43 -0.25
N ASP A 20 10.08 5.09 -1.17
CA ASP A 20 10.03 3.81 -1.86
C ASP A 20 9.98 2.62 -0.89
N ALA A 21 9.12 2.74 0.12
CA ALA A 21 9.05 1.81 1.25
C ALA A 21 7.64 1.69 1.82
N PHE A 22 7.37 0.57 2.49
CA PHE A 22 6.19 0.39 3.32
C PHE A 22 6.30 1.21 4.61
N LEU A 23 5.18 1.80 5.03
CA LEU A 23 5.11 2.66 6.20
C LEU A 23 4.80 1.90 7.48
N CYS A 24 4.21 0.71 7.37
CA CYS A 24 3.90 -0.14 8.51
C CYS A 24 4.78 -1.39 8.49
N ASP A 25 5.35 -1.74 9.63
CA ASP A 25 6.14 -2.97 9.79
C ASP A 25 5.30 -4.24 9.67
N ASN A 26 3.99 -4.14 9.95
CA ASN A 26 3.04 -5.24 9.89
C ASN A 26 1.87 -4.91 8.98
N ALA A 27 1.24 -5.95 8.45
CA ALA A 27 0.02 -5.81 7.69
C ALA A 27 -1.16 -5.41 8.59
N LEU A 28 -1.96 -4.48 8.09
CA LEU A 28 -3.17 -3.96 8.71
C LEU A 28 -4.41 -4.71 8.20
N SER A 29 -5.42 -4.79 9.04
CA SER A 29 -6.80 -5.03 8.63
C SER A 29 -7.39 -3.79 7.95
N LEU A 30 -8.54 -3.96 7.27
CA LEU A 30 -9.26 -2.84 6.67
C LEU A 30 -9.70 -1.81 7.73
N GLU A 31 -10.06 -2.26 8.93
CA GLU A 31 -10.47 -1.37 10.02
C GLU A 31 -9.30 -0.53 10.56
N GLU A 32 -8.14 -1.17 10.76
CA GLU A 32 -6.91 -0.47 11.17
C GLU A 32 -6.47 0.53 10.11
N LEU A 33 -6.46 0.14 8.83
CA LEU A 33 -6.14 1.05 7.73
C LEU A 33 -7.11 2.24 7.68
N ARG A 34 -8.41 2.00 7.85
CA ARG A 34 -9.40 3.09 7.91
C ARG A 34 -9.16 4.02 9.09
N SER A 35 -8.69 3.49 10.22
CA SER A 35 -8.32 4.30 11.38
C SER A 35 -7.10 5.18 11.08
N GLU A 36 -6.05 4.64 10.45
CA GLU A 36 -4.86 5.41 10.05
C GLU A 36 -5.22 6.61 9.16
N TYR A 37 -6.16 6.43 8.23
CA TYR A 37 -6.61 7.51 7.35
C TYR A 37 -7.68 8.42 7.97
N LYS A 38 -8.28 8.05 9.11
CA LYS A 38 -9.28 8.87 9.82
C LYS A 38 -8.64 10.10 10.45
N ASP A 39 -7.38 10.00 10.85
CA ASP A 39 -6.64 11.09 11.49
C ASP A 39 -5.95 12.02 10.46
N GLU A 40 -5.83 11.59 9.19
CA GLU A 40 -5.20 12.35 8.11
C GLU A 40 -6.17 13.09 7.16
N VAL A 41 -7.45 13.19 7.54
CA VAL A 41 -8.53 13.79 6.71
C VAL A 41 -8.46 15.34 6.65
N ASP A 42 -7.27 15.91 6.47
CA ASP A 42 -7.09 17.34 6.21
C ASP A 42 -6.91 17.66 4.70
N GLY A 43 -7.09 16.69 3.81
CA GLY A 43 -6.92 16.95 2.36
C GLY A 43 -7.52 15.96 1.35
N PHE A 44 -8.07 14.82 1.77
CA PHE A 44 -8.74 13.88 0.87
C PHE A 44 -10.25 13.88 1.13
N THR A 45 -11.05 13.93 0.05
CA THR A 45 -12.49 13.69 0.18
C THR A 45 -12.69 12.20 0.48
N SER A 46 -13.51 11.86 1.47
CA SER A 46 -13.81 10.48 1.86
C SER A 46 -14.17 9.57 0.67
N ALA A 47 -14.90 10.11 -0.31
CA ALA A 47 -15.26 9.41 -1.55
C ALA A 47 -14.06 9.00 -2.42
N SER A 48 -12.97 9.78 -2.41
CA SER A 48 -11.75 9.43 -3.15
C SER A 48 -10.94 8.35 -2.44
N LEU A 49 -11.00 8.27 -1.12
CA LEU A 49 -10.32 7.25 -0.33
C LEU A 49 -11.01 5.89 -0.46
N GLU A 50 -12.35 5.84 -0.39
CA GLU A 50 -13.09 4.58 -0.56
C GLU A 50 -12.84 3.96 -1.94
N LYS A 51 -12.77 4.76 -3.01
CA LYS A 51 -12.40 4.27 -4.34
C LYS A 51 -11.00 3.64 -4.37
N GLN A 52 -10.06 4.18 -3.60
CA GLN A 52 -8.71 3.59 -3.51
C GLN A 52 -8.73 2.28 -2.71
N PHE A 53 -9.56 2.17 -1.67
CA PHE A 53 -9.74 0.90 -0.96
C PHE A 53 -10.35 -0.17 -1.86
N GLU A 54 -11.45 0.15 -2.56
CA GLU A 54 -12.11 -0.76 -3.50
C GLU A 54 -11.13 -1.22 -4.58
N ARG A 55 -10.39 -0.28 -5.19
CA ARG A 55 -9.38 -0.60 -6.19
C ARG A 55 -8.25 -1.46 -5.61
N ALA A 56 -7.76 -1.17 -4.41
CA ALA A 56 -6.74 -1.99 -3.77
C ALA A 56 -7.23 -3.41 -3.53
N ILE A 57 -8.49 -3.58 -3.11
CA ILE A 57 -9.10 -4.90 -2.92
C ILE A 57 -9.13 -5.68 -4.23
N GLU A 58 -9.54 -5.03 -5.32
CA GLU A 58 -9.67 -5.66 -6.65
C GLU A 58 -8.31 -5.94 -7.33
N MET A 59 -7.41 -4.95 -7.33
CA MET A 59 -6.18 -4.96 -8.12
C MET A 59 -4.90 -5.17 -7.29
N GLY A 60 -5.01 -5.18 -5.97
CA GLY A 60 -3.89 -5.19 -5.03
C GLY A 60 -3.23 -3.82 -4.80
N VAL A 61 -3.63 -2.78 -5.54
CA VAL A 61 -3.07 -1.43 -5.45
C VAL A 61 -4.15 -0.35 -5.62
N GLY A 62 -4.19 0.62 -4.71
CA GLY A 62 -5.19 1.69 -4.68
C GLY A 62 -4.90 2.88 -5.59
N LEU A 63 -3.72 2.92 -6.22
CA LEU A 63 -3.28 4.03 -7.06
C LEU A 63 -3.66 3.82 -8.54
N ASN A 64 -4.16 4.88 -9.18
CA ASN A 64 -4.39 4.91 -10.62
C ASN A 64 -3.05 4.94 -11.38
N GLY A 65 -2.92 4.13 -12.44
CA GLY A 65 -1.69 3.99 -13.23
C GLY A 65 -0.91 2.72 -12.97
N TYR A 66 -1.21 2.01 -11.87
CA TYR A 66 -0.75 0.64 -11.63
C TYR A 66 -1.92 -0.32 -11.78
N ASN A 67 -1.72 -1.42 -12.49
CA ASN A 67 -2.70 -2.46 -12.74
C ASN A 67 -2.52 -3.68 -11.85
N SER A 68 -1.43 -3.75 -11.08
CA SER A 68 -1.25 -4.79 -10.08
C SER A 68 -0.30 -4.35 -8.97
N LEU A 69 -0.38 -5.04 -7.83
CA LEU A 69 0.63 -4.94 -6.78
C LEU A 69 2.04 -5.27 -7.31
N GLY A 70 2.16 -6.22 -8.25
CA GLY A 70 3.45 -6.60 -8.83
C GLY A 70 4.09 -5.47 -9.64
N GLU A 71 3.31 -4.68 -10.37
CA GLU A 71 3.83 -3.52 -11.11
C GLU A 71 4.35 -2.42 -10.17
N LEU A 72 3.66 -2.17 -9.05
CA LEU A 72 4.11 -1.22 -8.05
C LEU A 72 5.41 -1.71 -7.39
N LEU A 73 5.45 -2.97 -6.98
CA LEU A 73 6.58 -3.55 -6.25
C LEU A 73 7.79 -3.84 -7.14
N ALA A 74 7.64 -3.92 -8.46
CA ALA A 74 8.76 -4.08 -9.38
C ALA A 74 9.78 -2.92 -9.29
N ALA A 75 9.35 -1.75 -8.80
CA ALA A 75 10.19 -0.59 -8.62
C ALA A 75 10.65 -0.38 -7.16
N ASN A 76 10.26 -1.25 -6.22
CA ASN A 76 10.44 -1.05 -4.78
C ASN A 76 11.88 -1.30 -4.30
N ARG A 77 12.49 -0.33 -3.61
CA ARG A 77 13.84 -0.38 -3.00
C ARG A 77 13.85 -0.64 -1.49
N ALA A 78 12.80 -1.21 -0.92
CA ALA A 78 12.67 -1.52 0.51
C ALA A 78 13.58 -2.66 1.03
N GLY A 79 14.47 -3.21 0.20
CA GLY A 79 15.50 -4.16 0.62
C GLY A 79 16.66 -3.49 1.37
N PRO A 80 17.50 -4.28 2.06
CA PRO A 80 18.74 -3.76 2.64
C PRO A 80 19.60 -3.13 1.55
N SER A 81 20.24 -1.99 1.84
CA SER A 81 21.10 -1.27 0.89
C SER A 81 20.41 -0.82 -0.41
N GLU A 82 19.11 -0.52 -0.36
CA GLU A 82 18.30 -0.11 -1.52
C GLU A 82 18.14 -1.20 -2.60
N GLU A 83 18.32 -2.48 -2.23
CA GLU A 83 18.05 -3.61 -3.11
C GLU A 83 16.54 -3.79 -3.33
N HIS A 84 16.18 -4.34 -4.49
CA HIS A 84 14.79 -4.68 -4.78
C HIS A 84 14.42 -6.00 -4.11
N LEU A 85 13.40 -5.97 -3.26
CA LEU A 85 12.78 -7.20 -2.77
C LEU A 85 11.92 -7.81 -3.88
N SER A 86 11.87 -9.14 -3.96
CA SER A 86 10.89 -9.79 -4.82
C SER A 86 9.46 -9.50 -4.33
N VAL A 87 8.49 -9.61 -5.24
CA VAL A 87 7.06 -9.46 -4.88
C VAL A 87 6.66 -10.43 -3.76
N ALA A 88 7.17 -11.67 -3.81
CA ALA A 88 6.89 -12.68 -2.79
C ALA A 88 7.44 -12.30 -1.41
N GLU A 89 8.66 -11.77 -1.35
CA GLU A 89 9.27 -11.30 -0.10
C GLU A 89 8.55 -10.07 0.44
N CYS A 90 8.18 -9.12 -0.42
CA CYS A 90 7.37 -7.96 -0.02
C CYS A 90 6.05 -8.40 0.61
N ILE A 91 5.34 -9.33 -0.02
CA ILE A 91 4.08 -9.84 0.51
C ILE A 91 4.30 -10.54 1.84
N SER A 92 5.29 -11.43 1.93
CA SER A 92 5.58 -12.19 3.15
C SER A 92 6.02 -11.30 4.32
N ARG A 93 6.60 -10.13 4.05
CA ARG A 93 7.11 -9.24 5.09
C ARG A 93 6.10 -8.18 5.51
N PHE A 94 5.32 -7.65 4.58
CA PHE A 94 4.51 -6.46 4.80
C PHE A 94 3.01 -6.65 4.56
N LEU A 95 2.59 -7.79 3.98
CA LEU A 95 1.19 -8.06 3.60
C LEU A 95 0.72 -9.47 3.99
N SER A 96 1.29 -10.08 5.04
CA SER A 96 0.91 -11.39 5.59
C SER A 96 0.31 -11.27 6.99
#